data_AF-A0A943GPE8-F1
#
_entry.id   AF-A0A943GPE8-F1
#
_cell.length_a   1.000
_cell.length_b   1.000
_cell.length_c   1.000
_cell.angle_alpha   90.00
_cell.angle_beta   90.00
_cell.angle_gamma   90.00
#
_symmetry.space_group_name_H-M   'P 1'
#
loop_
_entity.id
_entity.type
_entity.pdbx_description
1 polymer ?
#
loop_
_entity_poly.entity_id
_entity_poly.type
_entity_poly.pdbx_seq_one_letter_code
_entity_poly.pdbx_strand_id
1 'polypeptide(L)'
;MFEFLTRRHAAPAETPFSEVRFTREDLFVLLGGCDTGMFANGEFTIDFDWIERRGTDPWRRDMAARLSPTGLVDAEGTPSDELAEALYPLNKPGISVNDGSIPQVEGERDRRTVSMVIYEGQASALVASGGRRAGFKVTPLPTGEELDPTYRKLVMAPPLRNAGADQSFFFRPDPEIGGRVARGDVDWAKRQCVERGEDPEQLCGFVGMLASDRSLRRSGRQFVSADYRTSAFDDSLGFLIPQAEFPGFRKKNSFVYLSEGVALVEATSYSVEENRFDEFASIEFVHCGTLVDYLSHLISCPDQIKGSERRSACSSS
;
A
#
# COMPACT_ATOMS: atom_id res chain seq x y z
N MET A 1 8.55 41.47 53.33
CA MET A 1 9.59 41.26 52.31
C MET A 1 9.60 39.76 52.05
N PHE A 2 8.88 39.29 51.04
CA PHE A 2 8.81 37.88 50.69
C PHE A 2 9.39 37.70 49.29
N GLU A 3 10.40 36.85 49.22
CA GLU A 3 11.19 36.55 48.04
C GLU A 3 10.31 35.91 46.95
N PHE A 4 10.41 36.47 45.75
CA PHE A 4 9.85 35.88 44.54
C PHE A 4 10.62 34.59 44.23
N LEU A 5 9.99 33.44 44.48
CA LEU A 5 10.43 32.18 43.86
C LEU A 5 10.25 32.30 42.35
N THR A 6 11.36 32.51 41.65
CA THR A 6 11.49 32.29 40.21
C THR A 6 10.99 30.88 39.90
N ARG A 7 9.82 30.77 39.24
CA ARG A 7 9.45 29.54 38.55
C ARG A 7 10.54 29.25 37.53
N ARG A 8 11.41 28.29 37.88
CA ARG A 8 12.27 27.60 36.92
C ARG A 8 11.40 27.20 35.74
N HIS A 9 11.87 27.54 34.55
CA HIS A 9 11.38 26.98 33.30
C HIS A 9 11.41 25.45 33.44
N ALA A 10 10.25 24.85 33.71
CA ALA A 10 10.07 23.47 33.36
C ALA A 10 10.15 23.44 31.83
N ALA A 11 11.14 22.73 31.28
CA ALA A 11 11.14 22.41 29.86
C ALA A 11 9.73 21.92 29.48
N PRO A 12 9.18 22.32 28.32
CA PRO A 12 7.95 21.72 27.84
C PRO A 12 8.13 20.21 27.86
N ALA A 13 7.21 19.48 28.48
CA ALA A 13 7.23 18.03 28.40
C ALA A 13 7.28 17.64 26.92
N GLU A 14 8.32 16.91 26.52
CA GLU A 14 8.49 16.40 25.17
C GLU A 14 7.18 15.72 24.73
N THR A 15 6.63 16.16 23.60
CA THR A 15 5.41 15.54 23.07
C THR A 15 5.78 14.13 22.63
N PRO A 16 5.10 13.07 23.12
CA PRO A 16 5.42 11.70 22.72
C PRO A 16 5.37 11.54 21.20
N PHE A 17 6.32 10.81 20.61
CA PHE A 17 6.39 10.61 19.16
C PHE A 17 5.06 10.12 18.56
N SER A 18 4.38 9.19 19.26
CA SER A 18 3.07 8.65 18.87
C SER A 18 1.92 9.68 18.79
N GLU A 19 2.10 10.85 19.41
CA GLU A 19 1.14 11.95 19.42
C GLU A 19 1.45 13.01 18.36
N VAL A 20 2.68 13.05 17.83
CA VAL A 20 3.09 14.03 16.82
C VAL A 20 2.35 13.79 15.50
N ARG A 21 2.11 14.89 14.77
CA ARG A 21 1.48 14.89 13.45
C ARG A 21 2.40 15.58 12.47
N PHE A 22 2.60 14.92 11.35
CA PHE A 22 3.36 15.42 10.22
C PHE A 22 2.40 15.87 9.11
N THR A 23 2.70 16.98 8.47
CA THR A 23 2.10 17.37 7.20
C THR A 23 2.77 16.58 6.06
N ARG A 24 2.27 16.77 4.84
CA ARG A 24 2.87 16.12 3.66
C ARG A 24 4.25 16.70 3.36
N GLU A 25 4.38 18.01 3.52
CA GLU A 25 5.61 18.77 3.33
C GLU A 25 6.67 18.37 4.36
N ASP A 26 6.28 18.16 5.62
CA ASP A 26 7.19 17.64 6.64
C ASP A 26 7.76 16.29 6.23
N LEU A 27 6.89 15.35 5.84
CA LEU A 27 7.31 14.02 5.43
C LEU A 27 8.17 14.09 4.17
N PHE A 28 7.87 14.99 3.23
CA PHE A 28 8.68 15.17 2.03
C PHE A 28 10.09 15.65 2.36
N VAL A 29 10.22 16.63 3.27
CA VAL A 29 11.51 17.13 3.74
C VAL A 29 12.29 16.06 4.51
N LEU A 30 11.62 15.35 5.42
CA LEU A 30 12.23 14.33 6.28
C LEU A 30 12.68 13.10 5.50
N LEU A 31 11.91 12.68 4.50
CA LEU A 31 12.22 11.55 3.64
C LEU A 31 13.15 11.92 2.48
N GLY A 32 13.40 13.21 2.24
CA GLY A 32 14.15 13.68 1.09
C GLY A 32 13.47 13.35 -0.24
N GLY A 33 12.12 13.34 -0.27
CA GLY A 33 11.32 12.98 -1.43
C GLY A 33 10.00 12.31 -1.08
N CYS A 34 9.47 11.57 -2.04
CA CYS A 34 8.22 10.83 -1.91
C CYS A 34 8.37 9.57 -1.05
N ASP A 35 7.32 9.25 -0.30
CA ASP A 35 7.17 7.97 0.37
C ASP A 35 6.93 6.87 -0.65
N THR A 36 7.44 5.66 -0.38
CA THR A 36 7.39 4.51 -1.30
C THR A 36 5.96 4.13 -1.69
N GLY A 37 4.98 4.33 -0.81
CA GLY A 37 3.57 4.08 -1.10
C GLY A 37 2.87 5.22 -1.84
N MET A 38 3.55 6.35 -2.06
CA MET A 38 2.99 7.60 -2.57
C MET A 38 1.67 7.97 -1.86
N PHE A 39 1.64 7.79 -0.54
CA PHE A 39 0.44 7.97 0.28
C PHE A 39 0.35 9.36 0.89
N ALA A 40 1.39 9.78 1.60
CA ALA A 40 1.42 11.10 2.20
C ALA A 40 1.89 12.14 1.18
N ASN A 41 2.97 11.84 0.47
CA ASN A 41 3.69 12.79 -0.37
C ASN A 41 4.05 12.16 -1.73
N GLY A 42 3.04 11.97 -2.58
CA GLY A 42 3.19 11.50 -3.95
C GLY A 42 2.79 12.55 -4.99
N GLU A 43 2.71 12.13 -6.24
CA GLU A 43 2.44 13.00 -7.41
C GLU A 43 1.16 13.83 -7.29
N PHE A 44 0.10 13.25 -6.74
CA PHE A 44 -1.19 13.95 -6.59
C PHE A 44 -1.34 14.69 -5.26
N THR A 45 -0.34 14.67 -4.38
CA THR A 45 -0.45 15.26 -3.05
C THR A 45 0.59 16.34 -2.74
N ILE A 46 1.67 16.42 -3.52
CA ILE A 46 2.72 17.43 -3.44
C ILE A 46 2.64 18.36 -4.65
N ASP A 47 2.79 19.67 -4.40
CA ASP A 47 2.94 20.68 -5.45
C ASP A 47 4.40 20.70 -5.93
N PHE A 48 4.69 19.96 -7.01
CA PHE A 48 6.04 19.94 -7.60
C PHE A 48 6.42 21.27 -8.25
N ASP A 49 5.46 22.05 -8.77
CA ASP A 49 5.72 23.39 -9.31
C ASP A 49 6.22 24.36 -8.23
N TRP A 50 5.75 24.19 -6.98
CA TRP A 50 6.30 24.92 -5.85
C TRP A 50 7.75 24.58 -5.58
N ILE A 51 8.08 23.28 -5.57
CA ILE A 51 9.44 22.79 -5.32
C ILE A 51 10.39 23.33 -6.39
N GLU A 52 10.02 23.28 -7.66
CA GLU A 52 10.86 23.80 -8.75
C GLU A 52 11.15 25.31 -8.58
N ARG A 53 10.16 26.09 -8.13
CA ARG A 53 10.29 27.55 -7.99
C ARG A 53 10.98 28.01 -6.70
N ARG A 54 10.86 27.24 -5.61
CA ARG A 54 11.24 27.71 -4.25
C ARG A 54 12.15 26.76 -3.48
N GLY A 55 12.34 25.54 -3.99
CA GLY A 55 12.99 24.46 -3.26
C GLY A 55 12.19 24.03 -2.03
N THR A 56 12.82 23.19 -1.20
CA THR A 56 12.23 22.66 0.04
C THR A 56 12.63 23.44 1.29
N ASP A 57 13.54 24.41 1.19
CA ASP A 57 14.03 25.21 2.32
C ASP A 57 12.94 25.91 3.14
N PRO A 58 11.89 26.51 2.52
CA PRO A 58 10.79 27.09 3.30
C PRO A 58 10.08 26.04 4.16
N TRP A 59 9.81 24.86 3.59
CA TRP A 59 9.17 23.76 4.30
C TRP A 59 10.06 23.22 5.41
N ARG A 60 11.38 23.08 5.16
CA ARG A 60 12.35 22.65 6.18
C ARG A 60 12.37 23.60 7.38
N ARG A 61 12.36 24.91 7.12
CA ARG A 61 12.33 25.93 8.19
C ARG A 61 11.05 25.87 9.01
N ASP A 62 9.90 25.78 8.34
CA ASP A 62 8.59 25.71 9.00
C ASP A 62 8.42 24.42 9.81
N MET A 63 8.90 23.30 9.27
CA MET A 63 8.96 22.01 9.95
C MET A 63 9.86 22.09 11.19
N ALA A 64 11.10 22.58 11.07
CA ALA A 64 12.03 22.69 12.18
C ALA A 64 11.50 23.59 13.30
N ALA A 65 10.90 24.74 12.96
CA ALA A 65 10.28 25.64 13.93
C ALA A 65 9.14 24.97 14.71
N ARG A 66 8.38 24.08 14.08
CA ARG A 66 7.23 23.39 14.70
C ARG A 66 7.62 22.13 15.47
N LEU A 67 8.59 21.36 14.97
CA LEU A 67 8.95 20.05 15.51
C LEU A 67 10.17 20.10 16.45
N SER A 68 11.04 21.11 16.39
CA SER A 68 12.17 21.21 17.32
C SER A 68 11.77 21.25 18.80
N PRO A 69 10.64 21.88 19.21
CA PRO A 69 10.20 21.83 20.61
C PRO A 69 9.79 20.43 21.08
N THR A 70 9.58 19.48 20.16
CA THR A 70 9.27 18.08 20.51
C THR A 70 10.51 17.21 20.65
N GLY A 71 11.71 17.72 20.31
CA GLY A 71 12.96 16.95 20.32
C GLY A 71 13.09 15.94 19.17
N LEU A 72 12.14 15.89 18.24
CA LEU A 72 12.17 14.95 17.11
C LEU A 72 13.03 15.45 15.94
N VAL A 73 13.27 16.76 15.88
CA VAL A 73 14.20 17.37 14.94
C VAL A 73 15.03 18.43 15.66
N ASP A 74 16.24 18.71 15.17
CA ASP A 74 17.03 19.85 15.64
C ASP A 74 16.56 21.19 15.02
N ALA A 75 17.29 22.27 15.28
CA ALA A 75 16.95 23.61 14.78
C ALA A 75 17.13 23.73 13.25
N GLU A 76 17.94 22.86 12.66
CA GLU A 76 18.24 22.77 11.24
C GLU A 76 17.26 21.84 10.49
N GLY A 77 16.45 21.08 11.23
CA GLY A 77 15.47 20.14 10.70
C GLY A 77 16.03 18.74 10.45
N THR A 78 17.14 18.38 11.09
CA THR A 78 17.69 17.01 11.12
C THR A 78 16.87 16.15 12.08
N PRO A 79 16.39 14.96 11.68
CA PRO A 79 15.65 14.08 12.58
C PRO A 79 16.52 13.54 13.72
N SER A 80 15.90 13.28 14.87
CA SER A 80 16.49 12.46 15.94
C SER A 80 16.68 11.01 15.49
N ASP A 81 17.53 10.24 16.18
CA ASP A 81 17.77 8.83 15.85
C ASP A 81 16.47 8.01 15.84
N GLU A 82 15.59 8.24 16.83
CA GLU A 82 14.27 7.57 16.91
C GLU A 82 13.41 7.87 15.68
N LEU A 83 13.33 9.14 15.27
CA LEU A 83 12.55 9.52 14.09
C LEU A 83 13.20 8.99 12.80
N ALA A 84 14.53 9.06 12.69
CA ALA A 84 15.25 8.56 11.52
C ALA A 84 15.04 7.05 11.34
N GLU A 85 15.10 6.27 12.42
CA GLU A 85 14.83 4.83 12.39
C GLU A 85 13.37 4.55 11.97
N ALA A 86 12.40 5.28 12.54
CA ALA A 86 10.99 5.15 12.19
C ALA A 86 10.66 5.54 10.73
N LEU A 87 11.41 6.49 10.16
CA LEU A 87 11.25 6.92 8.77
C LEU A 87 11.98 6.00 7.79
N TYR A 88 13.01 5.28 8.24
CA TYR A 88 13.95 4.57 7.38
C TYR A 88 13.25 3.68 6.33
N PRO A 89 12.25 2.84 6.64
CA PRO A 89 11.62 2.02 5.61
C PRO A 89 10.81 2.81 4.58
N LEU A 90 10.29 3.98 4.95
CA LEU A 90 9.22 4.67 4.21
C LEU A 90 9.65 5.33 2.90
N ASN A 91 10.96 5.49 2.65
CA ASN A 91 11.50 6.01 1.39
C ASN A 91 12.46 5.03 0.70
N LYS A 92 12.35 3.74 1.01
CA LYS A 92 13.24 2.70 0.47
C LYS A 92 12.56 1.88 -0.62
N PRO A 93 13.34 1.29 -1.53
CA PRO A 93 12.85 0.30 -2.48
C PRO A 93 12.45 -0.98 -1.74
N GLY A 94 11.28 -0.97 -1.10
CA GLY A 94 10.71 -2.05 -0.31
C GLY A 94 9.40 -2.58 -0.88
N ILE A 95 8.68 -3.33 -0.06
CA ILE A 95 7.29 -3.72 -0.38
C ILE A 95 6.37 -2.69 0.29
N SER A 96 5.55 -2.00 -0.50
CA SER A 96 4.49 -1.14 0.00
C SER A 96 3.16 -1.88 0.06
N VAL A 97 2.35 -1.60 1.08
CA VAL A 97 1.00 -2.13 1.28
C VAL A 97 0.09 -1.00 1.75
N ASN A 98 -0.96 -0.70 0.98
CA ASN A 98 -1.90 0.39 1.23
C ASN A 98 -3.32 -0.15 1.42
N ASP A 99 -4.12 0.44 2.30
CA ASP A 99 -5.54 0.08 2.55
C ASP A 99 -6.53 0.90 1.71
N GLY A 100 -6.41 0.84 0.39
CA GLY A 100 -7.36 1.51 -0.49
C GLY A 100 -6.80 1.78 -1.87
N SER A 101 -7.66 2.32 -2.74
CA SER A 101 -7.27 2.76 -4.07
C SER A 101 -6.35 3.97 -4.01
N ILE A 102 -5.36 3.97 -4.90
CA ILE A 102 -4.56 5.17 -5.20
C ILE A 102 -5.45 6.12 -6.03
N PRO A 103 -5.46 7.43 -5.74
CA PRO A 103 -6.09 8.43 -6.62
C PRO A 103 -5.63 8.25 -8.07
N GLN A 104 -6.56 8.32 -9.03
CA GLN A 104 -6.27 8.18 -10.46
C GLN A 104 -6.20 9.53 -11.17
N VAL A 105 -6.74 10.59 -10.56
CA VAL A 105 -6.75 11.94 -11.12
C VAL A 105 -6.52 13.00 -10.03
N GLU A 106 -6.00 14.14 -10.44
CA GLU A 106 -5.83 15.30 -9.57
C GLU A 106 -7.18 15.73 -8.95
N GLY A 107 -7.17 16.04 -7.66
CA GLY A 107 -8.37 16.42 -6.91
C GLY A 107 -9.27 15.25 -6.50
N GLU A 108 -8.99 14.01 -6.94
CA GLU A 108 -9.64 12.84 -6.38
C GLU A 108 -9.27 12.68 -4.90
N ARG A 109 -10.28 12.41 -4.07
CA ARG A 109 -10.06 12.18 -2.65
C ARG A 109 -9.33 10.85 -2.45
N ASP A 110 -8.15 10.90 -1.85
CA ASP A 110 -7.47 9.70 -1.36
C ASP A 110 -8.31 9.00 -0.29
N ARG A 111 -8.55 7.70 -0.50
CA ARG A 111 -9.36 6.84 0.37
C ARG A 111 -8.51 5.97 1.28
N ARG A 112 -7.21 5.88 1.04
CA ARG A 112 -6.27 5.16 1.90
C ARG A 112 -6.22 5.84 3.26
N THR A 113 -6.03 5.05 4.31
CA THR A 113 -5.85 5.53 5.68
C THR A 113 -4.54 5.06 6.29
N VAL A 114 -3.93 4.03 5.74
CA VAL A 114 -2.67 3.41 6.17
C VAL A 114 -1.85 3.01 4.94
N SER A 115 -0.58 3.37 4.96
CA SER A 115 0.44 2.86 4.03
C SER A 115 1.59 2.29 4.85
N MET A 116 1.86 0.99 4.68
CA MET A 116 2.99 0.30 5.31
C MET A 116 4.08 0.06 4.27
N VAL A 117 5.35 0.21 4.67
CA VAL A 117 6.50 -0.21 3.89
C VAL A 117 7.35 -1.19 4.68
N ILE A 118 7.71 -2.30 4.05
CA ILE A 118 8.61 -3.33 4.59
C ILE A 118 9.92 -3.27 3.80
N TYR A 119 11.03 -3.08 4.50
CA TYR A 119 12.36 -3.00 3.91
C TYR A 119 13.42 -3.55 4.87
N GLU A 120 14.29 -4.44 4.38
CA GLU A 120 15.44 -5.01 5.14
C GLU A 120 15.09 -5.51 6.56
N GLY A 121 13.94 -6.19 6.70
CA GLY A 121 13.52 -6.73 7.99
C GLY A 121 12.98 -5.68 8.97
N GLN A 122 12.76 -4.44 8.53
CA GLN A 122 12.05 -3.40 9.26
C GLN A 122 10.72 -3.08 8.57
N ALA A 123 9.77 -2.54 9.34
CA ALA A 123 8.50 -2.10 8.81
C ALA A 123 8.04 -0.82 9.52
N SER A 124 7.46 0.09 8.76
CA SER A 124 6.84 1.31 9.29
C SER A 124 5.59 1.66 8.50
N ALA A 125 4.63 2.29 9.17
CA ALA A 125 3.39 2.73 8.58
C ALA A 125 3.18 4.23 8.71
N LEU A 126 2.67 4.84 7.66
CA LEU A 126 2.02 6.14 7.67
C LEU A 126 0.53 5.94 7.90
N VAL A 127 -0.02 6.61 8.91
CA VAL A 127 -1.46 6.55 9.26
C VAL A 127 -2.06 7.95 9.13
N ALA A 128 -3.00 8.11 8.20
CA ALA A 128 -3.75 9.35 8.04
C ALA A 128 -4.63 9.59 9.27
N SER A 129 -4.56 10.81 9.79
CA SER A 129 -5.42 11.32 10.85
C SER A 129 -6.36 12.36 10.26
N GLY A 130 -7.68 12.15 10.41
CA GLY A 130 -8.70 13.11 9.99
C GLY A 130 -9.00 14.20 11.05
N GLY A 131 -9.82 15.17 10.66
CA GLY A 131 -10.39 16.18 11.55
C GLY A 131 -9.62 17.50 11.63
N ARG A 132 -9.84 18.27 12.70
CA ARG A 132 -9.32 19.64 12.87
C ARG A 132 -7.79 19.72 12.92
N ARG A 133 -7.11 18.60 13.16
CA ARG A 133 -5.65 18.44 13.15
C ARG A 133 -5.27 17.33 12.17
N ALA A 134 -5.70 17.49 10.91
CA ALA A 134 -5.39 16.54 9.86
C ALA A 134 -3.88 16.44 9.63
N GLY A 135 -3.42 15.27 9.20
CA GLY A 135 -2.00 14.99 8.96
C GLY A 135 -1.72 13.50 9.06
N PHE A 136 -0.46 13.15 9.25
CA PHE A 136 0.02 11.77 9.26
C PHE A 136 0.73 11.45 10.57
N LYS A 137 0.59 10.21 11.01
CA LYS A 137 1.42 9.60 12.05
C LYS A 137 2.39 8.65 11.39
N VAL A 138 3.64 8.67 11.83
CA VAL A 138 4.59 7.61 11.57
C VAL A 138 4.45 6.60 12.69
N THR A 139 4.33 5.32 12.35
CA THR A 139 4.16 4.22 13.30
C THR A 139 5.13 3.11 12.95
N PRO A 140 6.25 2.98 13.69
CA PRO A 140 7.10 1.80 13.61
C PRO A 140 6.28 0.54 13.88
N LEU A 141 6.51 -0.50 13.09
CA LEU A 141 5.81 -1.77 13.22
C LEU A 141 6.76 -2.84 13.74
N PRO A 142 6.26 -3.79 14.55
CA PRO A 142 7.04 -4.95 14.92
C PRO A 142 7.30 -5.83 13.70
N THR A 143 8.25 -6.75 13.83
CA THR A 143 8.65 -7.69 12.78
C THR A 143 8.19 -9.10 13.13
N GLY A 144 8.15 -10.00 12.15
CA GLY A 144 7.76 -11.40 12.37
C GLY A 144 6.28 -11.55 12.68
N GLU A 145 5.94 -12.44 13.61
CA GLU A 145 4.55 -12.87 13.88
C GLU A 145 3.62 -11.73 14.37
N GLU A 146 4.18 -10.69 14.99
CA GLU A 146 3.42 -9.53 15.50
C GLU A 146 3.10 -8.48 14.44
N LEU A 147 3.69 -8.58 13.23
CA LEU A 147 3.48 -7.62 12.15
C LEU A 147 2.02 -7.61 11.68
N ASP A 148 1.45 -8.78 11.38
CA ASP A 148 0.06 -8.91 10.93
C ASP A 148 -0.98 -8.38 11.94
N PRO A 149 -1.00 -8.82 13.21
CA PRO A 149 -1.99 -8.32 14.16
C PRO A 149 -1.86 -6.81 14.38
N THR A 150 -0.64 -6.26 14.35
CA THR A 150 -0.41 -4.82 14.48
C THR A 150 -0.92 -4.06 13.25
N TYR A 151 -0.57 -4.50 12.04
CA TYR A 151 -1.05 -3.88 10.80
C TYR A 151 -2.58 -3.93 10.70
N ARG A 152 -3.19 -5.08 10.98
CA ARG A 152 -4.65 -5.25 10.97
C ARG A 152 -5.36 -4.33 11.95
N LYS A 153 -4.75 -4.04 13.11
CA LYS A 153 -5.30 -3.06 14.06
C LYS A 153 -5.33 -1.65 13.46
N LEU A 154 -4.30 -1.25 12.72
CA LEU A 154 -4.24 0.05 12.05
C LEU A 154 -5.32 0.19 10.98
N VAL A 155 -5.47 -0.81 10.12
CA VAL A 155 -6.50 -0.81 9.06
C VAL A 155 -7.89 -1.26 9.54
N MET A 156 -8.05 -1.49 10.85
CA MET A 156 -9.27 -1.98 11.47
C MET A 156 -9.85 -3.25 10.80
N ALA A 157 -9.00 -4.20 10.43
CA ALA A 157 -9.37 -5.43 9.74
C ALA A 157 -9.45 -6.65 10.69
N PRO A 158 -10.47 -7.53 10.54
CA PRO A 158 -10.45 -8.84 11.20
C PRO A 158 -9.32 -9.71 10.61
N PRO A 159 -8.94 -10.81 11.30
CA PRO A 159 -8.04 -11.81 10.72
C PRO A 159 -8.55 -12.34 9.38
N LEU A 160 -7.63 -12.63 8.46
CA LEU A 160 -7.93 -13.35 7.23
C LEU A 160 -8.25 -14.80 7.60
N ARG A 161 -9.42 -15.29 7.18
CA ARG A 161 -9.75 -16.71 7.25
C ARG A 161 -9.07 -17.42 6.09
N ASN A 162 -8.54 -18.61 6.37
CA ASN A 162 -8.00 -19.46 5.32
C ASN A 162 -9.12 -20.20 4.58
N ALA A 163 -9.04 -20.22 3.26
CA ALA A 163 -9.91 -20.98 2.38
C ALA A 163 -9.68 -22.50 2.55
N GLY A 164 -10.67 -23.29 2.15
CA GLY A 164 -10.65 -24.75 2.29
C GLY A 164 -9.56 -25.42 1.47
N ALA A 165 -9.27 -24.88 0.28
CA ALA A 165 -8.22 -25.33 -0.61
C ALA A 165 -7.46 -24.16 -1.24
N ASP A 166 -6.19 -24.38 -1.56
CA ASP A 166 -5.39 -23.46 -2.37
C ASP A 166 -5.86 -23.53 -3.82
N GLN A 167 -6.49 -22.46 -4.29
CA GLN A 167 -7.05 -22.39 -5.64
C GLN A 167 -6.89 -20.97 -6.17
N SER A 168 -6.33 -20.84 -7.38
CA SER A 168 -6.14 -19.55 -8.04
C SER A 168 -6.54 -19.64 -9.50
N PHE A 169 -7.43 -18.75 -9.93
CA PHE A 169 -7.89 -18.65 -11.30
C PHE A 169 -7.27 -17.42 -11.94
N PHE A 170 -6.53 -17.60 -13.02
CA PHE A 170 -5.91 -16.50 -13.76
C PHE A 170 -6.69 -16.19 -15.05
N PHE A 171 -6.75 -14.91 -15.36
CA PHE A 171 -7.50 -14.34 -16.47
C PHE A 171 -6.71 -13.22 -17.13
N ARG A 172 -7.00 -12.98 -18.40
CA ARG A 172 -6.70 -11.67 -18.99
C ARG A 172 -7.55 -10.59 -18.31
N PRO A 173 -7.10 -9.33 -18.27
CA PRO A 173 -7.90 -8.24 -17.74
C PRO A 173 -9.23 -8.15 -18.50
N ASP A 174 -10.34 -8.36 -17.78
CA ASP A 174 -11.69 -8.22 -18.31
C ASP A 174 -12.58 -7.64 -17.19
N PRO A 175 -13.13 -6.43 -17.36
CA PRO A 175 -13.96 -5.78 -16.35
C PRO A 175 -15.23 -6.59 -16.03
N GLU A 176 -15.69 -7.48 -16.91
CA GLU A 176 -16.87 -8.31 -16.67
C GLU A 176 -16.63 -9.40 -15.62
N ILE A 177 -15.38 -9.79 -15.32
CA ILE A 177 -15.08 -10.84 -14.34
C ILE A 177 -15.64 -10.44 -12.96
N GLY A 178 -15.27 -9.24 -12.48
CA GLY A 178 -15.77 -8.73 -11.21
C GLY A 178 -17.30 -8.58 -11.20
N GLY A 179 -17.88 -8.14 -12.33
CA GLY A 179 -19.33 -8.05 -12.50
C GLY A 179 -20.04 -9.40 -12.42
N ARG A 180 -19.50 -10.46 -13.05
CA ARG A 180 -20.04 -11.82 -13.00
C ARG A 180 -19.99 -12.41 -11.60
N VAL A 181 -18.86 -12.26 -10.91
CA VAL A 181 -18.70 -12.68 -9.51
C VAL A 181 -19.71 -11.95 -8.61
N ALA A 182 -19.78 -10.62 -8.71
CA ALA A 182 -20.70 -9.82 -7.88
C ALA A 182 -22.19 -10.10 -8.15
N ARG A 183 -22.54 -10.52 -9.37
CA ARG A 183 -23.93 -10.89 -9.75
C ARG A 183 -24.29 -12.34 -9.43
N GLY A 184 -23.33 -13.18 -9.00
CA GLY A 184 -23.60 -14.58 -8.69
C GLY A 184 -23.70 -15.51 -9.90
N ASP A 185 -22.92 -15.26 -10.96
CA ASP A 185 -22.92 -16.10 -12.17
C ASP A 185 -22.24 -17.46 -11.91
N VAL A 186 -22.97 -18.36 -11.24
CA VAL A 186 -22.48 -19.71 -10.87
C VAL A 186 -22.20 -20.58 -12.10
N ASP A 187 -22.96 -20.41 -13.19
CA ASP A 187 -22.72 -21.15 -14.42
C ASP A 187 -21.40 -20.74 -15.07
N TRP A 188 -21.06 -19.45 -15.05
CA TRP A 188 -19.74 -18.96 -15.45
C TRP A 188 -18.64 -19.54 -14.56
N ALA A 189 -18.80 -19.48 -13.24
CA ALA A 189 -17.84 -20.03 -12.28
C ALA A 189 -17.57 -21.53 -12.56
N LYS A 190 -18.63 -22.31 -12.72
CA LYS A 190 -18.54 -23.73 -13.04
C LYS A 190 -17.80 -23.99 -14.35
N ARG A 191 -18.06 -23.20 -15.40
CA ARG A 191 -17.32 -23.31 -16.67
C ARG A 191 -15.84 -23.03 -16.47
N GLN A 192 -15.48 -21.99 -15.71
CA GLN A 192 -14.07 -21.66 -15.46
C GLN A 192 -13.32 -22.76 -14.70
N CYS A 193 -13.98 -23.45 -13.77
CA CYS A 193 -13.43 -24.62 -13.09
C CYS A 193 -13.24 -25.81 -14.04
N VAL A 194 -14.27 -26.18 -14.79
CA VAL A 194 -14.22 -27.32 -15.73
C VAL A 194 -13.15 -27.11 -16.80
N GLU A 195 -13.03 -25.91 -17.37
CA GLU A 195 -12.01 -25.58 -18.37
C GLU A 195 -10.58 -25.74 -17.86
N ARG A 196 -10.37 -25.65 -16.54
CA ARG A 196 -9.05 -25.75 -15.89
C ARG A 196 -8.83 -27.08 -15.16
N GLY A 197 -9.82 -27.99 -15.17
CA GLY A 197 -9.75 -29.25 -14.43
C GLY A 197 -9.81 -29.07 -12.91
N GLU A 198 -10.36 -27.95 -12.46
CA GLU A 198 -10.44 -27.53 -11.07
C GLU A 198 -11.78 -27.96 -10.44
N ASP A 199 -11.80 -28.20 -9.12
CA ASP A 199 -13.04 -28.48 -8.40
C ASP A 199 -13.94 -27.23 -8.37
N PRO A 200 -15.20 -27.31 -8.84
CA PRO A 200 -16.12 -26.19 -8.82
C PRO A 200 -16.63 -25.80 -7.43
N GLU A 201 -16.51 -26.65 -6.40
CA GLU A 201 -17.17 -26.44 -5.10
C GLU A 201 -16.86 -25.06 -4.51
N GLN A 202 -15.58 -24.70 -4.43
CA GLN A 202 -15.13 -23.49 -3.74
C GLN A 202 -15.49 -22.21 -4.49
N LEU A 203 -15.18 -22.12 -5.80
CA LEU A 203 -15.52 -20.95 -6.61
C LEU A 203 -17.03 -20.76 -6.77
N CYS A 204 -17.78 -21.84 -7.05
CA CYS A 204 -19.24 -21.75 -7.18
C CYS A 204 -19.90 -21.39 -5.85
N GLY A 205 -19.42 -21.97 -4.74
CA GLY A 205 -19.88 -21.68 -3.39
C GLY A 205 -19.69 -20.21 -3.03
N PHE A 206 -18.48 -19.66 -3.25
CA PHE A 206 -18.20 -18.25 -3.01
C PHE A 206 -19.07 -17.32 -3.88
N VAL A 207 -19.18 -17.58 -5.18
CA VAL A 207 -19.98 -16.76 -6.12
C VAL A 207 -21.46 -16.76 -5.73
N GLY A 208 -22.02 -17.93 -5.37
CA GLY A 208 -23.40 -18.03 -4.90
C GLY A 208 -23.63 -17.35 -3.55
N MET A 209 -22.68 -17.47 -2.62
CA MET A 209 -22.73 -16.81 -1.31
C MET A 209 -22.68 -15.29 -1.45
N LEU A 210 -21.78 -14.77 -2.29
CA LEU A 210 -21.65 -13.34 -2.51
C LEU A 210 -22.94 -12.73 -3.06
N ALA A 211 -23.64 -13.41 -3.96
CA ALA A 211 -24.91 -12.92 -4.49
C ALA A 211 -26.03 -12.87 -3.44
N SER A 212 -26.06 -13.85 -2.53
CA SER A 212 -27.12 -14.04 -1.54
C SER A 212 -26.85 -13.28 -0.23
N ASP A 213 -25.60 -13.05 0.15
CA ASP A 213 -25.21 -12.36 1.37
C ASP A 213 -24.82 -10.89 1.12
N ARG A 214 -25.66 -9.98 1.62
CA ARG A 214 -25.40 -8.53 1.52
C ARG A 214 -24.30 -8.06 2.47
N SER A 215 -24.13 -8.72 3.62
CA SER A 215 -23.07 -8.42 4.58
C SER A 215 -21.72 -8.73 3.96
N LEU A 216 -21.57 -9.93 3.38
CA LEU A 216 -20.36 -10.34 2.68
C LEU A 216 -20.02 -9.39 1.52
N ARG A 217 -20.99 -9.01 0.68
CA ARG A 217 -20.75 -8.05 -0.42
C ARG A 217 -20.17 -6.72 0.04
N ARG A 218 -20.52 -6.28 1.26
CA ARG A 218 -20.05 -5.03 1.84
C ARG A 218 -18.80 -5.18 2.69
N SER A 219 -18.39 -6.41 3.00
CA SER A 219 -17.22 -6.67 3.85
C SER A 219 -15.91 -6.65 3.07
N GLY A 220 -15.96 -6.72 1.73
CA GLY A 220 -14.80 -6.66 0.87
C GLY A 220 -13.98 -5.38 1.08
N ARG A 221 -12.66 -5.53 1.15
CA ARG A 221 -11.71 -4.45 1.40
C ARG A 221 -10.70 -4.34 0.28
N GLN A 222 -10.40 -3.10 -0.11
CA GLN A 222 -9.40 -2.85 -1.12
C GLN A 222 -8.02 -2.69 -0.48
N PHE A 223 -7.02 -3.33 -1.08
CA PHE A 223 -5.62 -3.17 -0.76
C PHE A 223 -4.81 -2.98 -2.04
N VAL A 224 -3.74 -2.20 -1.97
CA VAL A 224 -2.79 -2.05 -3.07
C VAL A 224 -1.39 -2.33 -2.55
N SER A 225 -0.77 -3.37 -3.09
CA SER A 225 0.60 -3.75 -2.78
C SER A 225 1.51 -3.52 -3.98
N ALA A 226 2.73 -3.07 -3.76
CA ALA A 226 3.75 -2.97 -4.80
C ALA A 226 5.14 -3.36 -4.27
N ASP A 227 5.88 -4.14 -5.06
CA ASP A 227 7.25 -4.55 -4.78
C ASP A 227 8.23 -3.67 -5.57
N TYR A 228 8.94 -2.81 -4.85
CA TYR A 228 9.94 -1.91 -5.40
C TYR A 228 11.38 -2.38 -5.14
N ARG A 229 11.60 -3.57 -4.56
CA ARG A 229 12.96 -4.01 -4.13
C ARG A 229 14.00 -4.11 -5.24
N THR A 230 13.54 -4.24 -6.47
CA THR A 230 14.40 -4.28 -7.67
C THR A 230 14.40 -2.96 -8.43
N SER A 231 13.67 -1.96 -7.94
CA SER A 231 13.54 -0.64 -8.54
C SER A 231 14.61 0.32 -8.02
N ALA A 232 15.09 1.22 -8.89
CA ALA A 232 15.79 2.41 -8.45
C ALA A 232 14.78 3.54 -8.22
N PHE A 233 15.06 4.38 -7.23
CA PHE A 233 14.32 5.61 -7.03
C PHE A 233 15.08 6.72 -7.76
N ASP A 234 14.36 7.49 -8.57
CA ASP A 234 14.94 8.60 -9.32
C ASP A 234 15.25 9.75 -8.36
N ASP A 235 16.47 10.27 -8.41
CA ASP A 235 16.96 11.40 -7.62
C ASP A 235 17.33 12.62 -8.50
N SER A 236 17.04 12.57 -9.79
CA SER A 236 17.43 13.59 -10.78
C SER A 236 16.88 14.99 -10.48
N LEU A 237 15.76 15.08 -9.76
CA LEU A 237 15.15 16.33 -9.32
C LEU A 237 15.67 16.80 -7.95
N GLY A 238 16.68 16.14 -7.39
CA GLY A 238 17.25 16.46 -6.07
C GLY A 238 16.45 15.89 -4.89
N PHE A 239 15.50 15.00 -5.17
CA PHE A 239 14.70 14.26 -4.20
C PHE A 239 14.30 12.89 -4.76
N LEU A 240 14.03 11.93 -3.87
CA LEU A 240 13.71 10.55 -4.24
C LEU A 240 12.27 10.41 -4.76
N ILE A 241 12.11 9.75 -5.91
CA ILE A 241 10.83 9.41 -6.52
C ILE A 241 10.79 7.90 -6.78
N PRO A 242 9.84 7.16 -6.17
CA PRO A 242 9.64 5.75 -6.51
C PRO A 242 9.24 5.60 -7.98
N GLN A 243 10.01 4.82 -8.74
CA GLN A 243 9.74 4.54 -10.15
C GLN A 243 9.29 3.10 -10.33
N ALA A 244 8.27 2.89 -11.17
CA ALA A 244 7.78 1.56 -11.55
C ALA A 244 8.61 0.89 -12.66
N GLU A 245 9.68 1.54 -13.15
CA GLU A 245 10.29 1.27 -14.45
C GLU A 245 11.35 0.14 -14.49
N PHE A 246 11.43 -0.71 -13.46
CA PHE A 246 12.54 -1.66 -13.33
C PHE A 246 12.18 -3.14 -13.51
N PRO A 247 13.14 -3.95 -14.03
CA PRO A 247 13.13 -5.41 -14.05
C PRO A 247 12.80 -6.07 -12.70
N GLY A 248 11.51 -6.26 -12.42
CA GLY A 248 11.04 -6.93 -11.21
C GLY A 248 9.98 -6.17 -10.44
N PHE A 249 9.57 -4.98 -10.89
CA PHE A 249 8.39 -4.30 -10.36
C PHE A 249 7.15 -5.18 -10.50
N ARG A 250 6.41 -5.30 -9.41
CA ARG A 250 5.11 -5.98 -9.35
C ARG A 250 4.15 -5.15 -8.55
N LYS A 251 2.89 -5.14 -8.96
CA LYS A 251 1.80 -4.47 -8.28
C LYS A 251 0.58 -5.39 -8.24
N LYS A 252 -0.14 -5.36 -7.13
CA LYS A 252 -1.36 -6.10 -6.91
C LYS A 252 -2.43 -5.18 -6.30
N ASN A 253 -3.50 -4.94 -7.03
CA ASN A 253 -4.74 -4.34 -6.53
C ASN A 253 -5.67 -5.48 -6.10
N SER A 254 -5.90 -5.63 -4.80
CA SER A 254 -6.70 -6.73 -4.24
C SER A 254 -7.99 -6.22 -3.64
N PHE A 255 -9.11 -6.84 -3.97
CA PHE A 255 -10.38 -6.72 -3.27
C PHE A 255 -10.64 -8.00 -2.46
N VAL A 256 -10.42 -7.92 -1.14
CA VAL A 256 -10.29 -9.08 -0.25
C VAL A 256 -11.53 -9.24 0.62
N TYR A 257 -12.14 -10.43 0.57
CA TYR A 257 -13.19 -10.89 1.46
C TYR A 257 -12.59 -11.70 2.61
N LEU A 258 -12.17 -10.98 3.66
CA LEU A 258 -11.39 -11.55 4.79
C LEU A 258 -12.08 -12.75 5.46
N SER A 259 -13.42 -12.76 5.54
CA SER A 259 -14.18 -13.85 6.19
C SER A 259 -14.22 -15.15 5.37
N GLU A 260 -13.94 -15.08 4.07
CA GLU A 260 -13.98 -16.22 3.16
C GLU A 260 -12.59 -16.61 2.64
N GLY A 261 -11.56 -15.82 2.93
CA GLY A 261 -10.22 -16.08 2.41
C GLY A 261 -10.11 -15.90 0.91
N VAL A 262 -10.91 -15.00 0.32
CA VAL A 262 -10.96 -14.81 -1.14
C VAL A 262 -10.50 -13.41 -1.51
N ALA A 263 -9.66 -13.31 -2.54
CA ALA A 263 -9.26 -12.05 -3.13
C ALA A 263 -9.58 -12.02 -4.62
N LEU A 264 -10.20 -10.91 -5.07
CA LEU A 264 -10.30 -10.56 -6.48
C LEU A 264 -9.17 -9.61 -6.79
N VAL A 265 -8.34 -9.94 -7.76
CA VAL A 265 -7.06 -9.28 -7.98
C VAL A 265 -6.97 -8.77 -9.40
N GLU A 266 -6.45 -7.56 -9.52
CA GLU A 266 -5.85 -7.04 -10.74
C GLU A 266 -4.37 -6.80 -10.46
N ALA A 267 -3.49 -7.33 -11.30
CA ALA A 267 -2.06 -7.30 -11.07
C ALA A 267 -1.31 -6.83 -12.32
N THR A 268 -0.20 -6.15 -12.07
CA THR A 268 0.71 -5.65 -13.10
C THR A 268 2.10 -6.17 -12.76
N SER A 269 2.81 -6.73 -13.73
CA SER A 269 4.21 -7.15 -13.58
C SER A 269 5.04 -6.70 -14.76
N TYR A 270 6.25 -6.21 -14.51
CA TYR A 270 7.15 -5.83 -15.59
C TYR A 270 7.81 -7.07 -16.23
N SER A 271 7.74 -7.17 -17.55
CA SER A 271 8.38 -8.21 -18.36
C SER A 271 9.67 -7.67 -18.98
N VAL A 272 10.82 -8.18 -18.52
CA VAL A 272 12.15 -7.77 -19.01
C VAL A 272 12.35 -8.17 -20.46
N GLU A 273 11.89 -9.36 -20.84
CA GLU A 273 12.04 -9.88 -22.21
C GLU A 273 11.32 -9.01 -23.24
N GLU A 274 10.17 -8.45 -22.86
CA GLU A 274 9.29 -7.71 -23.76
C GLU A 274 9.33 -6.19 -23.51
N ASN A 275 10.11 -5.74 -22.51
CA ASN A 275 10.23 -4.35 -22.09
C ASN A 275 8.85 -3.66 -21.93
N ARG A 276 7.90 -4.35 -21.29
CA ARG A 276 6.53 -3.86 -21.09
C ARG A 276 5.95 -4.35 -19.78
N PHE A 277 4.85 -3.73 -19.36
CA PHE A 277 4.03 -4.24 -18.27
C PHE A 277 3.01 -5.25 -18.80
N ASP A 278 2.95 -6.40 -18.17
CA ASP A 278 1.89 -7.38 -18.34
C ASP A 278 0.83 -7.16 -17.27
N GLU A 279 -0.43 -7.08 -17.70
CA GLU A 279 -1.59 -6.98 -16.82
C GLU A 279 -2.38 -8.30 -16.85
N PHE A 280 -2.88 -8.70 -15.69
CA PHE A 280 -3.74 -9.86 -15.56
C PHE A 280 -4.68 -9.72 -14.37
N ALA A 281 -5.73 -10.53 -14.37
CA ALA A 281 -6.65 -10.63 -13.24
C ALA A 281 -6.60 -12.03 -12.62
N SER A 282 -6.88 -12.12 -11.33
CA SER A 282 -7.02 -13.40 -10.65
C SER A 282 -8.14 -13.44 -9.62
N ILE A 283 -8.65 -14.64 -9.36
CA ILE A 283 -9.46 -14.97 -8.19
C ILE A 283 -8.64 -15.94 -7.36
N GLU A 284 -8.26 -15.53 -6.15
CA GLU A 284 -7.31 -16.25 -5.30
C GLU A 284 -7.99 -16.66 -3.99
N PHE A 285 -7.92 -17.95 -3.68
CA PHE A 285 -8.38 -18.52 -2.41
C PHE A 285 -7.17 -18.75 -1.50
N VAL A 286 -7.00 -17.87 -0.53
CA VAL A 286 -5.85 -17.83 0.37
C VAL A 286 -5.96 -18.97 1.39
N HIS A 287 -5.20 -20.03 1.19
CA HIS A 287 -5.26 -21.24 2.02
C HIS A 287 -4.37 -21.19 3.27
N CYS A 288 -3.32 -20.37 3.27
CA CYS A 288 -2.40 -20.29 4.39
C CYS A 288 -1.81 -18.88 4.55
N GLY A 289 -1.19 -18.65 5.71
CA GLY A 289 -0.57 -17.37 6.06
C GLY A 289 -1.53 -16.36 6.67
N THR A 290 -1.02 -15.16 6.87
CA THR A 290 -1.74 -14.01 7.40
C THR A 290 -2.16 -13.03 6.29
N LEU A 291 -2.86 -11.95 6.64
CA LEU A 291 -3.19 -10.92 5.65
C LEU A 291 -1.92 -10.25 5.11
N VAL A 292 -0.94 -9.98 5.98
CA VAL A 292 0.32 -9.38 5.56
C VAL A 292 1.13 -10.31 4.66
N ASP A 293 1.16 -11.62 4.96
CA ASP A 293 1.82 -12.60 4.09
C ASP A 293 1.21 -12.58 2.68
N TYR A 294 -0.12 -12.60 2.61
CA TYR A 294 -0.85 -12.53 1.34
C TYR A 294 -0.58 -11.23 0.57
N LEU A 295 -0.65 -10.07 1.25
CA LEU A 295 -0.46 -8.77 0.62
C LEU A 295 0.99 -8.52 0.20
N SER A 296 1.96 -9.15 0.86
CA SER A 296 3.39 -9.05 0.53
C SER A 296 3.84 -10.08 -0.50
N HIS A 297 2.99 -11.08 -0.80
CA HIS A 297 3.24 -12.03 -1.86
C HIS A 297 2.73 -11.49 -3.21
N LEU A 298 3.67 -10.95 -4.01
CA LEU A 298 3.41 -10.46 -5.35
C LEU A 298 3.87 -11.46 -6.41
N ILE A 299 2.93 -11.85 -7.26
CA ILE A 299 3.12 -12.84 -8.33
C ILE A 299 3.45 -12.18 -9.67
N SER A 300 4.12 -12.92 -10.55
CA SER A 300 4.37 -12.49 -11.94
C SER A 300 3.23 -12.97 -12.85
N CYS A 301 3.06 -12.32 -14.01
CA CYS A 301 2.09 -12.76 -15.01
C CYS A 301 2.33 -14.24 -15.40
N PRO A 302 1.34 -15.13 -15.24
CA PRO A 302 1.49 -16.55 -15.55
C PRO A 302 1.72 -16.80 -17.05
N ASP A 303 2.54 -17.80 -17.37
CA ASP A 303 2.86 -18.19 -18.76
C ASP A 303 1.62 -18.53 -19.59
N GLN A 304 0.57 -19.06 -18.93
CA GLN A 304 -0.71 -19.40 -19.54
C GLN A 304 -1.40 -18.17 -20.14
N ILE A 305 -1.23 -16.99 -19.53
CA ILE A 305 -1.75 -15.72 -20.05
C ILE A 305 -0.85 -15.22 -21.18
N LYS A 306 0.48 -15.26 -21.02
CA LYS A 306 1.47 -14.81 -22.02
C LYS A 306 1.39 -15.57 -23.35
N GLY A 307 1.26 -16.90 -23.31
CA GLY A 307 1.28 -17.75 -24.50
C GLY A 307 0.09 -17.58 -25.46
N SER A 308 -0.99 -16.96 -25.00
CA SER A 308 -2.20 -16.75 -25.79
C SER A 308 -2.09 -15.59 -26.79
N GLU A 309 -1.17 -14.64 -26.59
CA GLU A 309 -0.87 -13.58 -27.57
C GLU A 309 -0.06 -14.09 -28.76
N ARG A 310 0.91 -15.00 -28.50
CA ARG A 310 1.73 -15.61 -29.55
C ARG A 310 0.90 -16.44 -30.54
N ARG A 311 -0.21 -17.05 -30.10
CA ARG A 311 -1.10 -17.81 -31.00
C ARG A 311 -2.03 -16.94 -31.84
N SER A 312 -2.39 -15.75 -31.38
CA SER A 312 -3.15 -14.77 -32.20
C SER A 312 -2.28 -14.10 -33.27
N ALA A 313 -0.99 -13.90 -33.01
CA ALA A 313 -0.07 -13.36 -34.01
C ALA A 313 0.23 -14.35 -35.15
N CYS A 314 0.31 -15.66 -34.86
CA CYS A 314 0.59 -16.69 -35.87
C CYS A 314 -0.65 -17.21 -36.62
N SER A 315 -1.87 -16.77 -36.29
CA SER A 315 -3.10 -17.10 -37.02
C SER A 315 -3.50 -16.04 -38.06
N SER A 316 -2.63 -15.05 -38.27
CA SER A 316 -2.74 -14.01 -39.31
C SER A 316 -1.68 -14.22 -40.39
N SER A 317 -1.60 -15.43 -40.96
CA SER A 317 -0.69 -15.77 -42.06
C SER A 317 -1.39 -16.64 -43.10
#